data_AF-V2UNS5-F1
#
_entry.id   AF-V2UNS5-F1
#
_cell.length_a   1.000
_cell.length_b   1.000
_cell.length_c   1.000
_cell.angle_alpha   90.00
_cell.angle_beta   90.00
_cell.angle_gamma   90.00
#
_symmetry.space_group_name_H-M   'P 1'
#
loop_
_entity.id
_entity.type
_entity.pdbx_description
1 polymer ?
#
loop_
_entity_poly.entity_id
_entity_poly.type
_entity_poly.pdbx_seq_one_letter_code
_entity_poly.pdbx_strand_id
1 'polypeptide(L)'
;MVKTMLLDHLCKYKHIDFMPDSRCEKVNVGWNLEIYLKQMLAECAQLNDIENESLNIKPFDSRTTKELQFIDFYAGLIWSKYEFKDIRIDQYLDMVTPSNELLFFE
;
A
#
# COMPACT_ATOMS: atom_id res chain seq x y z
N MET A 1 7.82 -14.11 9.96
CA MET A 1 6.39 -13.86 10.18
C MET A 1 5.67 -13.31 8.97
N VAL A 2 6.21 -12.32 8.24
CA VAL A 2 5.58 -11.83 6.98
C VAL A 2 5.47 -12.92 5.89
N LYS A 3 6.40 -13.90 5.91
CA LYS A 3 6.52 -14.97 4.91
C LYS A 3 5.29 -15.88 4.76
N THR A 4 4.57 -16.18 5.84
CA THR A 4 3.47 -17.16 5.83
C THR A 4 2.11 -16.48 5.67
N MET A 5 1.84 -15.40 6.41
CA MET A 5 0.52 -14.75 6.37
C MET A 5 0.18 -14.16 5.00
N LEU A 6 1.14 -13.54 4.32
CA LEU A 6 0.89 -12.98 2.99
C LEU A 6 0.73 -14.09 1.96
N LEU A 7 1.63 -15.08 1.96
CA LEU A 7 1.63 -16.17 0.97
C LEU A 7 0.35 -17.02 1.04
N ASP A 8 -0.12 -17.35 2.25
CA ASP A 8 -1.38 -18.07 2.44
C ASP A 8 -2.59 -17.31 1.92
N HIS A 9 -2.55 -15.98 1.95
CA HIS A 9 -3.56 -15.14 1.32
C HIS A 9 -3.41 -15.12 -0.19
N LEU A 10 -2.18 -14.98 -0.69
CA LEU A 10 -1.93 -14.95 -2.13
C LEU A 10 -2.40 -16.23 -2.82
N CYS A 11 -2.16 -17.40 -2.21
CA CYS A 11 -2.57 -18.70 -2.77
C CYS A 11 -4.09 -18.89 -2.86
N LYS A 12 -4.89 -18.14 -2.09
CA LYS A 12 -6.35 -18.29 -2.01
C LYS A 12 -7.14 -17.47 -3.01
N TYR A 13 -6.51 -16.50 -3.68
CA TYR A 13 -7.20 -15.65 -4.63
C TYR A 13 -6.61 -15.83 -6.02
N LYS A 14 -7.51 -15.95 -7.00
CA LYS A 14 -7.18 -16.22 -8.40
C LYS A 14 -6.34 -15.14 -9.06
N HIS A 15 -6.72 -13.87 -8.86
CA HIS A 15 -6.06 -12.70 -9.43
C HIS A 15 -5.79 -11.69 -8.33
N ILE A 16 -4.54 -11.22 -8.24
CA ILE A 16 -4.12 -10.28 -7.20
C ILE A 16 -3.32 -9.16 -7.82
N ASP A 17 -3.80 -7.94 -7.59
CA ASP A 17 -3.04 -6.72 -7.82
C ASP A 17 -2.45 -6.29 -6.48
N PHE A 18 -1.12 -6.34 -6.39
CA PHE A 18 -0.37 -6.04 -5.19
C PHE A 18 0.38 -4.72 -5.37
N MET A 19 0.11 -3.78 -4.47
CA MET A 19 0.68 -2.43 -4.50
C MET A 19 1.65 -2.25 -3.33
N PRO A 20 2.90 -2.70 -3.46
CA PRO A 20 3.90 -2.47 -2.43
C PRO A 20 4.34 -1.00 -2.42
N ASP A 21 4.77 -0.54 -1.25
CA ASP A 21 5.54 0.68 -1.12
C ASP A 21 6.82 0.56 -1.98
N SER A 22 7.17 1.61 -2.72
CA SER A 22 8.39 1.63 -3.57
C SER A 22 9.67 1.34 -2.78
N ARG A 23 9.68 1.61 -1.48
CA ARG A 23 10.80 1.30 -0.57
C ARG A 23 10.90 -0.18 -0.22
N CYS A 24 9.85 -0.96 -0.46
CA CYS A 24 9.80 -2.40 -0.21
C CYS A 24 10.36 -3.24 -1.37
N GLU A 25 10.90 -2.62 -2.44
CA GLU A 25 11.37 -3.35 -3.62
C GLU A 25 12.50 -4.34 -3.34
N LYS A 26 13.36 -4.09 -2.34
CA LYS A 26 14.47 -4.99 -2.01
C LYS A 26 14.15 -5.83 -0.78
N VAL A 27 13.84 -7.11 -1.00
CA VAL A 27 13.90 -8.10 0.09
C VAL A 27 15.35 -8.28 0.54
N ASN A 28 15.58 -8.74 1.78
CA ASN A 28 16.92 -8.93 2.39
C ASN A 28 17.92 -9.71 1.50
N VAL A 29 17.43 -10.49 0.54
CA VAL A 29 18.21 -11.27 -0.41
C VAL A 29 18.69 -10.46 -1.62
N GLY A 30 18.28 -9.20 -1.77
CA GLY A 30 18.60 -8.31 -2.89
C GLY A 30 17.68 -8.47 -4.11
N TRP A 31 16.71 -9.38 -4.05
CA TRP A 31 15.77 -9.65 -5.14
C TRP A 31 14.64 -8.61 -5.13
N ASN A 32 14.07 -8.35 -6.31
CA ASN A 32 12.83 -7.60 -6.40
C ASN A 32 11.72 -8.41 -5.72
N LEU A 33 10.93 -7.76 -4.84
CA LEU A 33 9.78 -8.35 -4.16
C LEU A 33 8.85 -9.12 -5.11
N GLU A 34 8.70 -8.65 -6.33
CA GLU A 34 7.90 -9.34 -7.36
C GLU A 34 8.44 -10.73 -7.69
N ILE A 35 9.72 -10.82 -7.99
CA ILE A 35 10.37 -12.08 -8.36
C ILE A 35 10.31 -13.04 -7.18
N TYR A 36 10.57 -12.52 -5.98
CA TYR A 36 10.52 -13.30 -4.76
C TYR A 36 9.12 -13.89 -4.50
N LEU A 37 8.04 -13.10 -4.60
CA LEU A 37 6.68 -13.59 -4.38
C LEU A 37 6.23 -14.59 -5.46
N LYS A 38 6.58 -14.33 -6.73
CA LYS A 38 6.30 -15.26 -7.83
C LYS A 38 6.99 -16.60 -7.63
N GLN A 39 8.24 -16.61 -7.19
CA GLN A 39 8.96 -17.84 -6.87
C GLN A 39 8.28 -18.60 -5.72
N MET A 40 7.89 -17.91 -4.65
CA MET A 40 7.20 -18.55 -3.53
C MET A 40 5.85 -19.15 -3.92
N LEU A 41 5.08 -18.47 -4.77
CA LEU A 41 3.84 -19.01 -5.31
C LEU A 41 4.10 -20.25 -6.18
N ALA A 42 5.14 -20.23 -7.02
CA ALA A 42 5.51 -21.39 -7.84
C ALA A 42 5.94 -22.60 -6.97
N GLU A 43 6.71 -22.37 -5.91
CA GLU A 43 7.07 -23.42 -4.95
C GLU A 43 5.83 -23.97 -4.23
N CYS A 44 4.88 -23.12 -3.84
CA CYS A 44 3.62 -23.55 -3.24
C CYS A 44 2.74 -24.33 -4.21
N ALA A 45 2.66 -23.93 -5.49
CA ALA A 45 1.87 -24.61 -6.52
C ALA A 45 2.38 -26.03 -6.82
N GLN A 46 3.68 -26.30 -6.62
CA GLN A 46 4.23 -27.64 -6.79
C GLN A 46 3.85 -28.59 -5.64
N LEU A 47 3.63 -28.04 -4.45
CA LEU A 47 3.38 -28.81 -3.23
C LEU A 47 1.88 -28.91 -2.91
N ASN A 48 1.10 -27.91 -3.31
CA ASN A 48 -0.31 -27.77 -2.98
C ASN A 48 -1.09 -27.27 -4.19
N ASP A 49 -2.39 -27.57 -4.22
CA ASP A 49 -3.31 -26.95 -5.17
C ASP A 49 -3.58 -25.50 -4.73
N ILE A 50 -3.22 -24.53 -5.56
CA ILE A 50 -3.41 -23.09 -5.29
C ILE A 50 -4.33 -22.49 -6.35
N GLU A 51 -5.19 -21.56 -5.96
CA GLU A 51 -6.09 -20.89 -6.89
C GLU A 51 -5.41 -19.77 -7.68
N ASN A 52 -4.26 -19.28 -7.20
CA ASN A 52 -3.59 -18.12 -7.76
C ASN A 52 -3.05 -18.39 -9.18
N GLU A 53 -3.57 -17.66 -10.16
CA GLU A 53 -3.12 -17.70 -11.56
C GLU A 53 -2.27 -16.48 -11.92
N SER A 54 -2.49 -15.33 -11.27
CA SER A 54 -1.77 -14.10 -11.59
C SER A 54 -1.49 -13.24 -10.37
N LEU A 55 -0.23 -12.79 -10.29
CA LEU A 55 0.22 -11.76 -9.35
C LEU A 55 0.81 -10.58 -10.13
N ASN A 56 0.05 -9.49 -10.20
CA ASN A 56 0.49 -8.23 -10.77
C ASN A 56 1.05 -7.36 -9.66
N ILE A 57 2.29 -6.92 -9.80
CA ILE A 57 2.92 -6.06 -8.82
C ILE A 57 3.18 -4.71 -9.46
N LYS A 58 2.57 -3.68 -8.87
CA LYS A 58 2.78 -2.30 -9.30
C LYS A 58 3.17 -1.48 -8.07
N PRO A 59 4.46 -1.18 -7.89
CA PRO A 59 4.87 -0.30 -6.81
C PRO A 59 4.19 1.05 -6.99
N PHE A 60 3.72 1.60 -5.88
CA PHE A 60 3.14 2.93 -5.85
C PHE A 60 3.93 3.79 -4.88
N ASP A 61 4.23 5.00 -5.31
CA ASP A 61 4.99 5.98 -4.55
C ASP A 61 4.15 7.25 -4.45
N SER A 62 4.07 7.83 -3.25
CA SER A 62 3.44 9.13 -3.08
C SER A 62 4.19 10.21 -3.84
N ARG A 63 5.49 10.07 -4.15
CA ARG A 63 6.23 11.05 -5.00
C ARG A 63 5.58 11.30 -6.36
N THR A 64 4.93 10.30 -6.95
CA THR A 64 4.38 10.37 -8.30
C THR A 64 2.86 10.37 -8.33
N THR A 65 2.20 10.12 -7.19
CA THR A 65 0.75 9.89 -7.10
C THR A 65 0.13 10.91 -6.15
N LYS A 66 -0.63 11.87 -6.69
CA LYS A 66 -1.23 12.95 -5.89
C LYS A 66 -2.26 12.42 -4.89
N GLU A 67 -2.97 11.36 -5.27
CA GLU A 67 -3.95 10.65 -4.44
C GLU A 67 -3.28 10.12 -3.15
N LEU A 68 -2.09 9.52 -3.26
CA LEU A 68 -1.35 9.02 -2.10
C LEU A 68 -0.74 10.16 -1.27
N GLN A 69 -0.26 11.24 -1.89
CA GLN A 69 0.19 12.42 -1.15
C GLN A 69 -0.94 13.02 -0.31
N PHE A 70 -2.15 13.06 -0.85
CA PHE A 70 -3.32 13.52 -0.13
C PHE A 70 -3.63 12.62 1.08
N ILE A 71 -3.60 11.29 0.89
CA ILE A 71 -3.81 10.33 1.99
C ILE A 71 -2.74 10.51 3.07
N ASP A 72 -1.46 10.61 2.69
CA ASP A 72 -0.34 10.83 3.62
C ASP A 72 -0.52 12.14 4.40
N PHE A 73 -0.88 13.22 3.73
CA PHE A 73 -1.17 14.52 4.34
C PHE A 73 -2.33 14.43 5.34
N TYR A 74 -3.45 13.85 4.92
CA TYR A 74 -4.64 13.73 5.75
C TYR A 74 -4.40 12.84 6.97
N ALA A 75 -3.75 11.69 6.78
CA ALA A 75 -3.36 10.80 7.88
C ALA A 75 -2.43 11.52 8.87
N GLY A 76 -1.50 12.35 8.38
CA GLY A 76 -0.63 13.18 9.20
C GLY A 76 -1.38 14.21 10.05
N LEU A 77 -2.42 14.86 9.49
CA LEU A 77 -3.29 15.76 10.24
C LEU A 77 -4.02 15.02 11.36
N ILE A 78 -4.66 13.89 11.04
CA ILE A 78 -5.37 13.10 12.03
C ILE A 78 -4.42 12.61 13.13
N TRP A 79 -3.24 12.12 12.76
CA TRP A 79 -2.24 11.68 13.73
C TRP A 79 -1.78 12.84 14.64
N SER A 80 -1.48 14.01 14.08
CA SER A 80 -1.10 15.21 14.85
C SER A 80 -2.17 15.63 15.85
N LYS A 81 -3.45 15.53 15.47
CA LYS A 81 -4.58 15.81 16.37
C LYS A 81 -4.52 14.92 17.61
N TYR A 82 -4.28 13.62 17.44
CA TYR A 82 -4.25 12.68 18.57
C TYR A 82 -2.95 12.73 19.37
N GLU A 83 -1.80 12.85 18.70
CA GLU A 83 -0.47 12.87 19.33
C GLU A 83 -0.26 14.17 20.14
N PHE A 84 -0.57 15.31 19.54
CA PHE A 84 -0.29 16.63 20.12
C PHE A 84 -1.52 17.35 20.67
N LYS A 85 -2.71 16.73 20.62
CA LYS A 85 -3.99 17.33 21.03
C LYS A 85 -4.26 18.66 20.33
N ASP A 86 -3.92 18.74 19.04
CA ASP A 86 -4.00 19.98 18.28
C ASP A 86 -5.45 20.29 17.86
N ILE A 87 -6.10 21.17 18.63
CA ILE A 87 -7.50 21.59 18.42
C ILE A 87 -7.67 22.40 17.12
N ARG A 88 -6.58 22.95 16.55
CA ARG A 88 -6.62 23.69 15.28
C ARG A 88 -6.99 22.80 14.11
N ILE A 89 -6.75 21.48 14.23
CA ILE A 89 -7.07 20.51 13.19
C ILE A 89 -8.59 20.30 13.12
N ASP A 90 -9.28 20.33 14.25
CA ASP A 90 -10.75 20.30 14.26
C ASP A 90 -11.33 21.51 13.55
N GLN A 91 -10.76 22.70 13.80
CA GLN A 91 -11.14 23.92 13.10
C GLN A 91 -10.86 23.84 11.59
N TYR A 92 -9.74 23.23 11.19
CA TYR A 92 -9.40 23.02 9.77
C TYR A 92 -10.36 22.03 9.08
N LEU A 93 -10.75 20.96 9.75
CA LEU A 93 -11.66 19.94 9.23
C LEU A 93 -13.12 20.42 9.21
N ASP A 94 -13.53 21.26 10.17
CA ASP A 94 -14.88 21.81 10.27
C ASP A 94 -15.13 22.98 9.31
N MET A 95 -14.08 23.62 8.77
CA MET A 95 -14.24 24.65 7.74
C MET A 95 -14.64 24.00 6.41
N VAL A 96 -15.95 23.94 6.16
CA VAL A 96 -16.54 23.79 4.82
C VAL A 96 -16.27 25.06 4.02
N THR A 97 -15.02 25.29 3.65
CA THR A 97 -14.67 26.27 2.62
C THR A 97 -14.37 25.51 1.33
N PRO A 98 -15.12 25.76 0.24
CA PRO A 98 -14.79 25.21 -1.07
C PRO A 98 -13.60 26.02 -1.63
N SER A 99 -12.44 25.92 -0.99
CA SER A 99 -11.21 26.51 -1.48
C SER A 99 -10.51 25.47 -2.34
N ASN A 100 -10.91 25.44 -3.61
CA ASN A 100 -10.19 24.83 -4.72
C ASN A 100 -9.60 23.43 -4.43
N GLU A 101 -10.42 22.39 -4.56
CA GLU A 101 -10.03 20.97 -4.45
C GLU A 101 -8.95 20.56 -5.46
N LEU A 102 -8.64 21.42 -6.44
CA LEU A 102 -7.55 21.28 -7.41
C LEU A 102 -6.14 21.30 -6.82
N LEU A 103 -5.98 21.59 -5.51
CA LEU A 103 -4.67 21.47 -4.83
C LEU A 103 -4.14 20.03 -4.83
N PHE A 104 -5.00 19.03 -5.01
CA PHE A 104 -4.62 17.61 -4.97
C PHE A 104 -4.98 16.82 -6.23
N PHE A 105 -5.80 17.37 -7.13
CA PHE A 105 -6.21 16.67 -8.35
C PHE A 105 -6.16 17.66 -9.53
N GLU A 106 -5.24 17.43 -10.47
CA GLU A 106 -5.30 17.97 -11.83
C GLU A 106 -5.57 16.83 -12.80
#